data_AF-A0A811UWS6-F1
#
_entry.id   AF-A0A811UWS6-F1
#
_cell.length_a   1.000
_cell.length_b   1.000
_cell.length_c   1.000
_cell.angle_alpha   90.00
_cell.angle_beta   90.00
_cell.angle_gamma   90.00
#
_symmetry.space_group_name_H-M   'P 1'
#
loop_
_entity.id
_entity.type
_entity.pdbx_description
1 polymer ?
#
loop_
_entity_poly.entity_id
_entity_poly.type
_entity_poly.pdbx_seq_one_letter_code
_entity_poly.pdbx_strand_id
1 'polypeptide(L)'
;MSRAIAEQFFGCFITSHHWSDTWLAKGIAEYLCGLYSRKCFGNNEYREWVQSELARVVRYEEQYGGIILDCSQPPAPLPVSSTNPASVASKQTEIVHYFPIKSLHTVSPKYVEAMRRKAHLVIRMLEHRIGQELLIQVFNKQLVLATNAAVTKIGSGLWHHLLISTNIFIKAIFTVTGKDMSVFMDQWVRTGGHAKFSFTSVFNRKRNTIELEIRQDFVNQRGVRKYNGPLLVQLQELDGTFKHMLQIENTVVKADITCHSKSRRNKKKKIPLCTGEEVDMDLSAMDDSPVLWIRLDPEMILIRDLNIEQPDFQWQYQLRHERDVTAQFEAIKALEKYPTNATRSALTDTIENERCFYKVRCEAAHCLTKVANQMVTQWSGPPLC
;
A
#
# COMPACT_ATOMS: atom_id res chain seq x y z
N MET A 1 22.20 6.79 -6.10
CA MET A 1 23.23 7.39 -5.21
C MET A 1 22.71 7.56 -3.79
N SER A 2 21.55 8.20 -3.59
CA SER A 2 20.88 8.35 -2.28
C SER A 2 20.85 7.06 -1.45
N ARG A 3 20.41 5.96 -2.05
CA ARG A 3 20.39 4.64 -1.40
C ARG A 3 21.76 4.19 -0.89
N ALA A 4 22.83 4.34 -1.68
CA ALA A 4 24.17 3.90 -1.29
C ALA A 4 24.68 4.71 -0.08
N ILE A 5 24.37 6.00 -0.03
CA ILE A 5 24.68 6.86 1.12
C ILE A 5 23.89 6.39 2.35
N ALA A 6 22.59 6.11 2.20
CA ALA A 6 21.77 5.61 3.31
C ALA A 6 22.26 4.25 3.84
N GLU A 7 22.69 3.35 2.95
CA GLU A 7 23.29 2.05 3.31
C GLU A 7 24.66 2.21 4.00
N GLN A 8 25.39 3.31 3.75
CA GLN A 8 26.64 3.61 4.47
C GLN A 8 26.39 3.87 5.96
N PHE A 9 25.32 4.62 6.29
CA PHE A 9 24.91 4.82 7.70
C PHE A 9 24.31 3.55 8.30
N PHE A 10 23.32 2.97 7.62
CA PHE A 10 22.63 1.76 8.04
C PHE A 10 23.05 0.59 7.16
N GLY A 11 24.14 -0.08 7.56
CA GLY A 11 24.75 -1.19 6.83
C GLY A 11 26.27 -1.27 7.01
N CYS A 12 26.95 -0.12 7.07
CA CYS A 12 28.39 -0.06 7.36
C CYS A 12 28.69 0.50 8.76
N PHE A 13 28.11 1.64 9.12
CA PHE A 13 28.33 2.22 10.45
C PHE A 13 27.55 1.48 11.54
N ILE A 14 26.24 1.31 11.32
CA ILE A 14 25.40 0.39 12.11
C ILE A 14 25.27 -0.91 11.31
N THR A 15 25.67 -2.04 11.90
CA THR A 15 25.68 -3.35 11.24
C THR A 15 24.65 -4.30 11.85
N SER A 16 24.09 -5.20 11.06
CA SER A 16 23.11 -6.18 11.57
C SER A 16 23.80 -7.25 12.43
N HIS A 17 23.21 -7.60 13.57
CA HIS A 17 23.76 -8.63 14.46
C HIS A 17 23.71 -10.03 13.82
N HIS A 18 22.57 -10.39 13.24
CA HIS A 18 22.40 -11.62 12.46
C HIS A 18 21.84 -11.32 11.07
N TRP A 19 21.93 -12.29 10.15
CA TRP A 19 21.33 -12.17 8.82
C TRP A 19 19.81 -11.95 8.88
N SER A 20 19.14 -12.50 9.90
CA SER A 20 17.70 -12.27 10.15
C SER A 20 17.36 -10.81 10.46
N ASP A 21 18.35 -9.96 10.79
CA ASP A 21 18.15 -8.54 11.07
C ASP A 21 18.54 -7.64 9.88
N THR A 22 19.03 -8.22 8.79
CA THR A 22 19.49 -7.44 7.62
C THR A 22 18.36 -6.63 6.97
N TRP A 23 17.10 -7.07 7.12
CA TRP A 23 15.94 -6.32 6.65
C TRP A 23 15.84 -4.91 7.27
N LEU A 24 16.29 -4.71 8.52
CA LEU A 24 16.26 -3.40 9.18
C LEU A 24 17.19 -2.41 8.51
N ALA A 25 18.45 -2.79 8.33
CA ALA A 25 19.44 -1.92 7.70
C ALA A 25 19.01 -1.54 6.29
N LYS A 26 18.53 -2.52 5.51
CA LYS A 26 18.04 -2.30 4.15
C LYS A 26 16.73 -1.52 4.10
N GLY A 27 15.79 -1.80 5.00
CA GLY A 27 14.49 -1.12 5.08
C GLY A 27 14.61 0.34 5.50
N ILE A 28 15.43 0.64 6.52
CA ILE A 28 15.73 2.01 6.96
C ILE A 28 16.43 2.78 5.84
N ALA A 29 17.40 2.16 5.16
CA ALA A 29 18.10 2.82 4.06
C ALA A 29 17.16 3.17 2.89
N GLU A 30 16.28 2.25 2.46
CA GLU A 30 15.30 2.54 1.41
C GLU A 30 14.25 3.55 1.87
N TYR A 31 13.82 3.52 3.13
CA TYR A 31 12.92 4.54 3.70
C TYR A 31 13.51 5.95 3.64
N LEU A 32 14.78 6.12 4.05
CA LEU A 32 15.49 7.40 3.95
C LEU A 32 15.66 7.84 2.49
N CYS A 33 15.92 6.89 1.58
CA CYS A 33 15.93 7.14 0.15
C CYS A 33 14.57 7.60 -0.38
N GLY A 34 13.47 7.03 0.13
CA GLY A 34 12.10 7.45 -0.15
C GLY A 34 11.82 8.88 0.28
N LEU A 35 12.19 9.24 1.51
CA LEU A 35 12.05 10.62 2.02
C LEU A 35 12.85 11.62 1.19
N TYR A 36 14.07 11.27 0.79
CA TYR A 36 14.88 12.08 -0.11
C TYR A 36 14.21 12.23 -1.48
N SER A 37 13.71 11.14 -2.05
CA SER A 37 13.05 11.14 -3.36
C SER A 37 11.78 12.00 -3.35
N ARG A 38 10.98 11.91 -2.28
CA ARG A 38 9.80 12.77 -2.06
C ARG A 38 10.17 14.25 -2.04
N LYS A 39 11.30 14.60 -1.42
CA LYS A 39 11.78 15.99 -1.32
C LYS A 39 12.36 16.51 -2.64
N CYS A 40 13.12 15.71 -3.37
CA CYS A 40 13.86 16.14 -4.55
C CYS A 40 13.05 16.03 -5.86
N PHE A 41 12.24 14.98 -6.02
CA PHE A 41 11.50 14.68 -7.26
C PHE A 41 9.99 14.87 -7.11
N GLY A 42 9.52 15.23 -5.91
CA GLY A 42 8.13 15.51 -5.62
C GLY A 42 7.33 14.30 -5.15
N ASN A 43 6.14 14.59 -4.61
CA ASN A 43 5.30 13.58 -3.97
C ASN A 43 4.71 12.57 -4.97
N ASN A 44 4.42 12.99 -6.20
CA ASN A 44 3.80 12.13 -7.21
C ASN A 44 4.73 10.98 -7.63
N GLU A 45 6.02 11.29 -7.87
CA GLU A 45 7.04 10.28 -8.17
C GLU A 45 7.22 9.31 -7.00
N TYR A 46 7.25 9.82 -5.77
CA TYR A 46 7.33 8.98 -4.57
C TYR A 46 6.12 8.05 -4.41
N ARG A 47 4.90 8.55 -4.64
CA ARG A 47 3.68 7.73 -4.53
C ARG A 47 3.61 6.64 -5.60
N GLU A 48 4.00 6.94 -6.84
CA GLU A 48 4.12 5.93 -7.90
C GLU A 48 5.16 4.88 -7.53
N TRP A 49 6.32 5.29 -7.01
CA TRP A 49 7.35 4.35 -6.57
C TRP A 49 6.83 3.39 -5.49
N VAL A 50 6.15 3.90 -4.46
CA VAL A 50 5.53 3.08 -3.40
C VAL A 50 4.50 2.10 -3.99
N GLN A 51 3.64 2.56 -4.90
CA GLN A 51 2.65 1.71 -5.57
C GLN A 51 3.32 0.59 -6.38
N SER A 52 4.40 0.92 -7.11
CA SER A 52 5.19 -0.02 -7.89
C SER A 52 5.88 -1.06 -7.01
N GLU A 53 6.46 -0.64 -5.87
CA GLU A 53 7.07 -1.56 -4.91
C GLU A 53 6.05 -2.50 -4.28
N LEU A 54 4.89 -1.97 -3.90
CA LEU A 54 3.78 -2.76 -3.38
C LEU A 54 3.35 -3.85 -4.37
N ALA A 55 3.11 -3.47 -5.63
CA ALA A 55 2.73 -4.41 -6.68
C ALA A 55 3.81 -5.47 -6.94
N ARG A 56 5.09 -5.11 -6.84
CA ARG A 56 6.21 -6.06 -7.00
C ARG A 56 6.34 -7.04 -5.83
N VAL A 57 6.08 -6.60 -4.60
CA VAL A 57 6.06 -7.47 -3.42
C VAL A 57 4.91 -8.46 -3.52
N VAL A 58 3.70 -7.96 -3.81
CA VAL A 58 2.50 -8.80 -4.02
C VAL A 58 2.76 -9.85 -5.10
N ARG A 59 3.22 -9.44 -6.28
CA ARG A 59 3.51 -10.36 -7.40
C ARG A 59 4.54 -11.44 -7.03
N TYR A 60 5.56 -11.07 -6.25
CA TYR A 60 6.55 -12.04 -5.77
C TYR A 60 5.90 -13.04 -4.81
N GLU A 61 5.11 -12.56 -3.84
CA GLU A 61 4.48 -13.41 -2.84
C GLU A 61 3.42 -14.35 -3.46
N GLU A 62 2.63 -13.88 -4.43
CA GLU A 62 1.68 -14.71 -5.17
C GLU A 62 2.39 -15.83 -5.97
N GLN A 63 3.55 -15.53 -6.57
CA GLN A 63 4.27 -16.50 -7.39
C GLN A 63 5.09 -17.50 -6.56
N TYR A 64 5.89 -17.01 -5.60
CA TYR A 64 6.91 -17.81 -4.90
C TYR A 64 6.56 -18.10 -3.44
N GLY A 65 5.65 -17.34 -2.83
CA GLY A 65 5.27 -17.48 -1.41
C GLY A 65 5.67 -16.28 -0.56
N GLY A 66 5.15 -16.24 0.67
CA GLY A 66 5.31 -15.12 1.60
C GLY A 66 6.77 -14.85 1.98
N ILE A 67 7.14 -13.57 2.05
CA ILE A 67 8.49 -13.15 2.44
C ILE A 67 8.53 -12.92 3.95
N ILE A 68 9.36 -13.67 4.67
CA ILE A 68 9.62 -13.44 6.10
C ILE A 68 10.85 -12.56 6.23
N LEU A 69 10.73 -11.45 6.97
CA LEU A 69 11.83 -10.48 7.16
C LEU A 69 12.74 -10.89 8.31
N ASP A 70 12.18 -11.34 9.43
CA ASP A 70 12.91 -11.87 10.59
C ASP A 70 12.41 -13.28 10.91
N CYS A 71 13.28 -14.26 10.73
CA CYS A 71 13.02 -15.66 11.04
C CYS A 71 13.73 -16.14 12.32
N SER A 72 14.23 -15.22 13.16
CA SER A 72 14.91 -15.57 14.42
C SER A 72 13.97 -16.13 15.49
N GLN A 73 12.70 -15.74 15.46
CA GLN A 73 11.66 -16.17 16.41
C GLN A 73 10.39 -16.56 15.65
N PRO A 74 9.70 -17.65 16.07
CA PRO A 74 8.37 -17.92 15.54
C PRO A 74 7.42 -16.79 15.94
N PRO A 75 6.45 -16.42 15.08
CA PRO A 75 5.45 -15.43 15.45
C PRO A 75 4.67 -15.93 16.68
N ALA A 76 4.34 -15.02 17.59
CA ALA A 76 3.47 -15.35 18.72
C ALA A 76 2.14 -15.95 18.20
N PRO A 77 1.58 -16.98 18.87
CA PRO A 77 0.28 -17.51 18.51
C PRO A 77 -0.77 -16.39 18.60
N LEU A 78 -1.62 -16.28 17.57
CA LEU A 78 -2.73 -15.34 17.58
C LEU A 78 -3.60 -15.60 18.82
N PRO A 79 -4.11 -14.56 19.50
CA PRO A 79 -5.06 -14.74 20.60
C PRO A 79 -6.35 -15.33 20.02
N VAL A 80 -6.48 -16.65 20.07
CA VAL A 80 -7.69 -17.37 19.68
C VAL A 80 -8.66 -17.37 20.86
N SER A 81 -9.85 -16.81 20.65
CA SER A 81 -10.99 -16.87 21.58
C SER A 81 -11.70 -18.23 21.60
N SER A 82 -11.00 -19.32 21.30
CA SER A 82 -11.59 -20.66 21.20
C SER A 82 -11.09 -21.59 22.31
N THR A 83 -11.97 -21.87 23.26
CA THR A 83 -11.85 -22.80 24.40
C THR A 83 -11.85 -24.29 24.02
N ASN A 84 -11.27 -24.68 22.87
CA ASN A 84 -11.22 -26.07 22.45
C ASN A 84 -9.77 -26.54 22.22
N PRO A 85 -9.20 -27.37 23.12
CA PRO A 85 -7.82 -27.89 23.00
C PRO A 85 -7.61 -28.88 21.83
N ALA A 86 -8.66 -29.27 21.11
CA ALA A 86 -8.63 -30.34 20.11
C ALA A 86 -8.48 -29.86 18.64
N SER A 87 -8.49 -28.56 18.35
CA SER A 87 -8.27 -28.03 16.98
C SER A 87 -6.83 -27.61 16.67
N VAL A 88 -5.91 -27.79 17.63
CA VAL A 88 -4.48 -27.43 17.52
C VAL A 88 -3.72 -28.30 16.48
N ALA A 89 -4.36 -29.34 15.94
CA ALA A 89 -3.74 -30.31 15.04
C ALA A 89 -3.97 -30.08 13.53
N SER A 90 -4.63 -29.00 13.11
CA SER A 90 -4.47 -28.56 11.72
C SER A 90 -3.24 -27.67 11.62
N LYS A 91 -2.07 -28.32 11.45
CA LYS A 91 -0.92 -27.63 10.86
C LYS A 91 -1.42 -27.09 9.53
N GLN A 92 -1.83 -25.82 9.47
CA GLN A 92 -1.81 -25.09 8.23
C GLN A 92 -0.38 -25.28 7.73
N THR A 93 -0.25 -26.04 6.65
CA THR A 93 1.00 -26.18 5.91
C THR A 93 1.27 -24.81 5.32
N GLU A 94 1.69 -23.85 6.14
CA GLU A 94 2.23 -22.59 5.67
C GLU A 94 3.33 -23.02 4.70
N ILE A 95 3.18 -22.63 3.44
CA ILE A 95 4.16 -22.97 2.42
C ILE A 95 5.41 -22.18 2.80
N VAL A 96 6.27 -22.82 3.58
CA VAL A 96 7.48 -22.26 4.18
C VAL A 96 8.55 -22.11 3.10
N HIS A 97 8.35 -21.17 2.17
CA HIS A 97 9.42 -20.73 1.26
C HIS A 97 10.12 -19.51 1.87
N TYR A 98 10.86 -19.72 2.96
CA TYR A 98 11.92 -18.78 3.36
C TYR A 98 13.28 -19.43 3.12
N PHE A 99 14.26 -18.62 2.71
CA PHE A 99 15.62 -19.11 2.57
C PHE A 99 16.23 -19.34 3.96
N PRO A 100 16.78 -20.52 4.24
CA PRO A 100 17.30 -20.83 5.57
C PRO A 100 18.49 -19.93 5.91
N ILE A 101 18.49 -19.41 7.15
CA ILE A 101 19.55 -18.52 7.69
C ILE A 101 20.93 -19.22 7.67
N LYS A 102 20.95 -20.56 7.70
CA LYS A 102 22.18 -21.37 7.76
C LYS A 102 22.99 -21.37 6.46
N SER A 103 22.35 -21.12 5.31
CA SER A 103 23.01 -21.16 4.01
C SER A 103 22.76 -19.87 3.24
N LEU A 104 23.38 -18.78 3.68
CA LEU A 104 23.19 -17.45 3.07
C LEU A 104 23.47 -17.42 1.55
N HIS A 105 24.43 -18.22 1.09
CA HIS A 105 24.80 -18.30 -0.32
C HIS A 105 23.70 -18.90 -1.22
N THR A 106 22.66 -19.52 -0.65
CA THR A 106 21.52 -20.05 -1.43
C THR A 106 20.40 -19.02 -1.62
N VAL A 107 20.49 -17.84 -0.99
CA VAL A 107 19.47 -16.80 -1.11
C VAL A 107 19.47 -16.24 -2.54
N SER A 108 18.32 -16.36 -3.21
CA SER A 108 18.16 -15.80 -4.56
C SER A 108 18.27 -14.26 -4.53
N PRO A 109 18.98 -13.63 -5.49
CA PRO A 109 18.98 -12.18 -5.64
C PRO A 109 17.58 -11.57 -5.76
N LYS A 110 16.64 -12.29 -6.41
CA LYS A 110 15.24 -11.89 -6.53
C LYS A 110 14.54 -11.81 -5.18
N TYR A 111 14.87 -12.73 -4.27
CA TYR A 111 14.33 -12.72 -2.90
C TYR A 111 14.89 -11.56 -2.09
N VAL A 112 16.20 -11.29 -2.19
CA VAL A 112 16.82 -10.14 -1.50
C VAL A 112 16.19 -8.82 -1.96
N GLU A 113 15.91 -8.67 -3.25
CA GLU A 113 15.23 -7.49 -3.77
C GLU A 113 13.79 -7.37 -3.26
N ALA A 114 13.03 -8.48 -3.23
CA ALA A 114 11.67 -8.49 -2.71
C ALA A 114 11.62 -8.23 -1.20
N MET A 115 12.54 -8.83 -0.42
CA MET A 115 12.72 -8.58 1.02
C MET A 115 12.99 -7.11 1.28
N ARG A 116 13.86 -6.48 0.49
CA ARG A 116 14.19 -5.06 0.64
C ARG A 116 12.96 -4.17 0.43
N ARG A 117 12.18 -4.41 -0.63
CA ARG A 117 10.95 -3.66 -0.91
C ARG A 117 9.92 -3.86 0.19
N LYS A 118 9.75 -5.10 0.66
CA LYS A 118 8.86 -5.40 1.79
C LYS A 118 9.31 -4.68 3.06
N ALA A 119 10.61 -4.67 3.36
CA ALA A 119 11.17 -3.95 4.50
C ALA A 119 10.88 -2.44 4.43
N HIS A 120 11.00 -1.81 3.25
CA HIS A 120 10.61 -0.42 3.05
C HIS A 120 9.13 -0.18 3.40
N LEU A 121 8.22 -1.00 2.86
CA LEU A 121 6.78 -0.88 3.13
C LEU A 121 6.45 -1.08 4.62
N VAL A 122 7.14 -2.01 5.30
CA VAL A 122 6.95 -2.24 6.75
C VAL A 122 7.44 -1.04 7.57
N ILE A 123 8.59 -0.45 7.26
CA ILE A 123 9.07 0.77 7.95
C ILE A 123 8.11 1.95 7.70
N ARG A 124 7.53 2.06 6.50
CA ARG A 124 6.49 3.05 6.20
C ARG A 124 5.20 2.79 7.00
N MET A 125 4.80 1.54 7.16
CA MET A 125 3.65 1.19 8.01
C MET A 125 3.92 1.56 9.49
N LEU A 126 5.16 1.40 9.94
CA LEU A 126 5.62 1.81 11.27
C LEU A 126 5.57 3.35 11.42
N GLU A 127 6.00 4.10 10.40
CA GLU A 127 5.89 5.58 10.34
C GLU A 127 4.44 6.03 10.56
N HIS A 128 3.47 5.41 9.88
CA HIS A 128 2.05 5.77 10.02
C HIS A 128 1.47 5.47 11.41
N ARG A 129 1.96 4.44 12.11
CA ARG A 129 1.47 4.06 13.46
C ARG A 129 2.08 4.90 14.58
N ILE A 130 3.34 5.30 14.41
CA ILE A 130 4.11 5.99 15.44
C ILE A 130 4.14 7.50 15.21
N GLY A 131 4.27 7.93 13.96
CA GLY A 131 4.55 9.29 13.54
C GLY A 131 5.98 9.44 13.01
N GLN A 132 6.14 10.23 11.95
CA GLN A 132 7.43 10.43 11.27
C GLN A 132 8.49 11.01 12.22
N GLU A 133 8.16 12.02 13.01
CA GLU A 133 9.11 12.70 13.91
C GLU A 133 9.70 11.75 14.94
N LEU A 134 8.86 10.97 15.60
CA LEU A 134 9.26 9.98 16.59
C LEU A 134 10.10 8.86 15.98
N LEU A 135 9.76 8.40 14.75
CA LEU A 135 10.56 7.40 14.05
C LEU A 135 11.97 7.92 13.73
N ILE A 136 12.09 9.17 13.29
CA ILE A 136 13.39 9.81 13.06
C ILE A 136 14.18 9.97 14.37
N GLN A 137 13.52 10.29 15.49
CA GLN A 137 14.18 10.31 16.80
C GLN A 137 14.74 8.95 17.21
N VAL A 138 14.04 7.84 16.91
CA VAL A 138 14.55 6.48 17.13
C VAL A 138 15.83 6.24 16.32
N PHE A 139 15.85 6.62 15.03
CA PHE A 139 17.05 6.47 14.19
C PHE A 139 18.22 7.30 14.71
N ASN A 140 17.96 8.55 15.09
CA ASN A 140 18.98 9.44 15.65
C ASN A 140 19.54 8.87 16.96
N LYS A 141 18.69 8.33 17.85
CA LYS A 141 19.13 7.69 19.09
C LYS A 141 20.08 6.52 18.81
N GLN A 142 19.78 5.68 17.82
CA GLN A 142 20.67 4.58 17.42
C GLN A 142 22.01 5.10 16.89
N LEU A 143 22.00 6.12 16.04
CA LEU A 143 23.23 6.73 15.51
C LEU A 143 24.09 7.37 16.60
N VAL A 144 23.47 8.03 17.59
CA VAL A 144 24.20 8.62 18.73
C VAL A 144 24.83 7.53 19.58
N LEU A 145 24.11 6.44 19.87
CA LEU A 145 24.66 5.30 20.61
C LEU A 145 25.83 4.65 19.87
N ALA A 146 25.70 4.45 18.55
CA ALA A 146 26.77 3.94 17.70
C ALA A 146 27.99 4.88 17.67
N THR A 147 27.76 6.20 17.55
CA THR A 147 28.83 7.21 17.56
C THR A 147 29.60 7.21 18.88
N ASN A 148 28.90 7.16 20.00
CA ASN A 148 29.55 7.11 21.32
C ASN A 148 30.36 5.81 21.47
N ALA A 149 29.84 4.68 20.99
CA ALA A 149 30.56 3.41 21.04
C ALA A 149 31.83 3.41 20.17
N ALA A 150 31.76 3.97 18.96
CA ALA A 150 32.87 4.00 17.99
C ALA A 150 34.11 4.76 18.50
N VAL A 151 33.93 5.78 19.34
CA VAL A 151 35.03 6.57 19.92
C VAL A 151 35.73 5.85 21.09
N THR A 152 35.08 4.84 21.67
CA THR A 152 35.62 4.13 22.85
C THR A 152 36.65 3.06 22.47
N LYS A 153 37.64 2.85 23.34
CA LYS A 153 38.66 1.79 23.16
C LYS A 153 38.00 0.41 23.11
N ILE A 154 38.61 -0.50 22.34
CA ILE A 154 38.13 -1.86 21.96
C ILE A 154 37.80 -2.81 23.15
N GLY A 155 37.99 -2.40 24.40
CA GLY A 155 37.68 -3.21 25.60
C GLY A 155 36.52 -2.69 26.48
N SER A 156 35.81 -1.65 26.05
CA SER A 156 34.75 -1.00 26.86
C SER A 156 33.44 -1.79 26.97
N GLY A 157 33.28 -2.85 26.17
CA GLY A 157 32.03 -3.59 26.02
C GLY A 157 30.94 -2.85 25.22
N LEU A 158 31.09 -1.55 24.95
CA LEU A 158 30.06 -0.71 24.32
C LEU A 158 29.89 -0.93 22.81
N TRP A 159 30.78 -1.71 22.19
CA TRP A 159 30.76 -1.96 20.74
C TRP A 159 29.51 -2.71 20.27
N HIS A 160 28.77 -3.37 21.19
CA HIS A 160 27.46 -3.94 20.86
C HIS A 160 26.43 -2.88 20.43
N HIS A 161 26.63 -1.60 20.73
CA HIS A 161 25.78 -0.51 20.25
C HIS A 161 25.99 -0.18 18.76
N LEU A 162 27.05 -0.71 18.13
CA LEU A 162 27.22 -0.67 16.67
C LEU A 162 26.37 -1.73 15.94
N LEU A 163 25.78 -2.67 16.70
CA LEU A 163 24.98 -3.76 16.20
C LEU A 163 23.49 -3.43 16.35
N ILE A 164 22.73 -3.59 15.28
CA ILE A 164 21.27 -3.51 15.28
C ILE A 164 20.66 -4.90 15.16
N SER A 165 19.65 -5.17 15.98
CA SER A 165 18.78 -6.34 15.86
C SER A 165 17.32 -5.92 15.97
N THR A 166 16.42 -6.79 15.51
CA THR A 166 14.97 -6.60 15.61
C THR A 166 14.53 -6.33 17.04
N ASN A 167 15.07 -7.07 18.01
CA ASN A 167 14.77 -6.87 19.43
C ASN A 167 15.32 -5.56 20.00
N ILE A 168 16.54 -5.15 19.61
CA ILE A 168 17.11 -3.86 20.03
C ILE A 168 16.29 -2.70 19.45
N PHE A 169 15.86 -2.82 18.19
CA PHE A 169 15.06 -1.82 17.51
C PHE A 169 13.68 -1.66 18.16
N ILE A 170 12.99 -2.76 18.49
CA ILE A 170 11.70 -2.73 19.23
C ILE A 170 11.86 -2.02 20.57
N LYS A 171 12.90 -2.36 21.34
CA LYS A 171 13.18 -1.71 22.63
C LYS A 171 13.45 -0.21 22.46
N ALA A 172 14.15 0.19 21.40
CA ALA A 172 14.43 1.58 21.12
C ALA A 172 13.16 2.37 20.77
N ILE A 173 12.28 1.78 19.95
CA ILE A 173 10.96 2.33 19.67
C ILE A 173 10.16 2.51 20.97
N PHE A 174 10.08 1.48 21.80
CA PHE A 174 9.36 1.55 23.07
C PHE A 174 9.91 2.66 23.96
N THR A 175 11.24 2.80 24.03
CA THR A 175 11.88 3.83 24.88
C THR A 175 11.60 5.25 24.40
N VAL A 176 11.46 5.49 23.09
CA VAL A 176 11.21 6.83 22.53
C VAL A 176 9.72 7.16 22.51
N THR A 177 8.87 6.17 22.21
CA THR A 177 7.46 6.38 21.89
C THR A 177 6.50 5.96 23.01
N GLY A 178 6.97 5.14 23.96
CA GLY A 178 6.13 4.50 24.98
C GLY A 178 5.19 3.41 24.43
N LYS A 179 5.20 3.14 23.12
CA LYS A 179 4.30 2.17 22.48
C LYS A 179 5.00 0.83 22.26
N ASP A 180 4.34 -0.26 22.66
CA ASP A 180 4.80 -1.60 22.33
C ASP A 180 4.43 -1.98 20.89
N MET A 181 5.42 -2.44 20.13
CA MET A 181 5.30 -2.83 18.73
C MET A 181 5.58 -4.33 18.52
N SER A 182 5.62 -5.13 19.59
CA SER A 182 5.80 -6.58 19.54
C SER A 182 4.81 -7.26 18.58
N VAL A 183 3.51 -7.02 18.75
CA VAL A 183 2.43 -7.57 17.91
C VAL A 183 2.57 -7.15 16.45
N PHE A 184 2.98 -5.90 16.20
CA PHE A 184 3.23 -5.40 14.85
C PHE A 184 4.35 -6.18 14.16
N MET A 185 5.45 -6.44 14.88
CA MET A 185 6.60 -7.19 14.35
C MET A 185 6.23 -8.65 14.09
N ASP A 186 5.44 -9.27 14.98
CA ASP A 186 4.92 -10.62 14.75
C ASP A 186 4.07 -10.68 13.46
N GLN A 187 3.20 -9.69 13.26
CA GLN A 187 2.27 -9.67 12.13
C GLN A 187 2.97 -9.42 10.78
N TRP A 188 3.89 -8.44 10.70
CA TRP A 188 4.41 -7.93 9.42
C TRP A 188 5.87 -8.28 9.12
N VAL A 189 6.64 -8.61 10.16
CA VAL A 189 8.08 -8.90 10.05
C VAL A 189 8.35 -10.40 10.15
N ARG A 190 7.76 -11.07 11.14
CA ARG A 190 7.95 -12.51 11.37
C ARG A 190 6.98 -13.39 10.60
N THR A 191 5.90 -12.80 10.08
CA THR A 191 5.00 -13.52 9.18
C THR A 191 5.07 -12.99 7.75
N GLY A 192 5.06 -13.91 6.79
CA GLY A 192 4.99 -13.62 5.35
C GLY A 192 3.56 -13.47 4.85
N GLY A 193 3.43 -12.87 3.67
CA GLY A 193 2.16 -12.74 2.95
C GLY A 193 1.57 -11.33 2.95
N HIS A 194 0.59 -11.14 2.08
CA HIS A 194 -0.15 -9.90 1.86
C HIS A 194 -1.65 -10.14 1.94
N ALA A 195 -2.41 -9.06 2.16
CA ALA A 195 -3.86 -9.11 2.15
C ALA A 195 -4.38 -8.99 0.71
N LYS A 196 -5.47 -9.68 0.37
CA LYS A 196 -6.14 -9.50 -0.92
C LYS A 196 -7.61 -9.21 -0.70
N PHE A 197 -8.05 -8.06 -1.16
CA PHE A 197 -9.43 -7.60 -0.99
C PHE A 197 -10.16 -7.55 -2.32
N SER A 198 -11.33 -8.18 -2.39
CA SER A 198 -12.33 -7.95 -3.43
C SER A 198 -13.37 -7.00 -2.88
N PHE A 199 -13.66 -5.92 -3.60
CA PHE A 199 -14.57 -4.87 -3.14
C PHE A 199 -15.67 -4.61 -4.16
N THR A 200 -16.90 -4.63 -3.65
CA THR A 200 -18.11 -4.32 -4.40
C THR A 200 -18.97 -3.34 -3.61
N SER A 201 -19.66 -2.43 -4.28
CA SER A 201 -20.54 -1.44 -3.64
C SER A 201 -21.88 -1.33 -4.35
N VAL A 202 -22.97 -1.22 -3.58
CA VAL A 202 -24.32 -1.02 -4.10
C VAL A 202 -24.95 0.18 -3.41
N PHE A 203 -25.51 1.12 -4.18
CA PHE A 203 -26.18 2.30 -3.62
C PHE A 203 -27.68 2.04 -3.41
N ASN A 204 -28.16 2.22 -2.17
CA ASN A 204 -29.56 2.09 -1.80
C ASN A 204 -30.23 3.47 -1.73
N ARG A 205 -30.96 3.83 -2.80
CA ARG A 205 -31.66 5.12 -2.92
C ARG A 205 -32.67 5.38 -1.80
N LYS A 206 -33.41 4.36 -1.36
CA LYS A 206 -34.49 4.54 -0.36
C LYS A 206 -33.94 4.94 1.01
N ARG A 207 -32.75 4.42 1.35
CA ARG A 207 -32.09 4.67 2.64
C ARG A 207 -31.02 5.76 2.56
N ASN A 208 -30.66 6.20 1.35
CA ASN A 208 -29.51 7.06 1.09
C ASN A 208 -28.21 6.49 1.68
N THR A 209 -28.04 5.17 1.56
CA THR A 209 -26.89 4.43 2.11
C THR A 209 -26.17 3.70 0.99
N ILE A 210 -24.85 3.58 1.10
CA ILE A 210 -24.04 2.72 0.24
C ILE A 210 -23.76 1.46 1.05
N GLU A 211 -24.20 0.33 0.52
CA GLU A 211 -23.93 -0.99 1.05
C GLU A 211 -22.60 -1.45 0.45
N LEU A 212 -21.56 -1.47 1.29
CA LEU A 212 -20.21 -1.89 0.92
C LEU A 212 -20.02 -3.35 1.30
N GLU A 213 -19.42 -4.12 0.40
CA GLU A 213 -19.05 -5.50 0.65
C GLU A 213 -17.56 -5.71 0.32
N ILE A 214 -16.78 -6.04 1.35
CA ILE A 214 -15.35 -6.33 1.27
C ILE A 214 -15.17 -7.82 1.54
N ARG A 215 -14.56 -8.54 0.60
CA ARG A 215 -14.30 -9.97 0.69
C ARG A 215 -12.81 -10.29 0.68
N GLN A 216 -12.42 -11.31 1.44
CA GLN A 216 -11.08 -11.89 1.48
C GLN A 216 -11.14 -13.32 0.93
N ASP A 217 -11.55 -13.49 -0.33
CA ASP A 217 -11.85 -14.80 -0.92
C ASP A 217 -10.60 -15.68 -1.14
N PHE A 218 -9.43 -15.06 -1.22
CA PHE A 218 -8.20 -15.70 -1.68
C PHE A 218 -7.25 -16.15 -0.56
N VAL A 219 -7.71 -16.25 0.69
CA VAL A 219 -6.85 -16.61 1.85
C VAL A 219 -6.12 -17.95 1.68
N ASN A 220 -6.65 -18.86 0.85
CA ASN A 220 -6.02 -20.15 0.58
C ASN A 220 -4.98 -20.11 -0.58
N GLN A 221 -4.81 -18.96 -1.24
CA GLN A 221 -3.82 -18.80 -2.30
C GLN A 221 -2.41 -18.59 -1.72
N ARG A 222 -1.40 -19.03 -2.48
CA ARG A 222 0.00 -18.85 -2.12
C ARG A 222 0.30 -17.36 -1.90
N GLY A 223 0.93 -17.04 -0.76
CA GLY A 223 1.33 -15.68 -0.43
C GLY A 223 0.20 -14.78 0.09
N VAL A 224 -1.05 -15.21 0.03
CA VAL A 224 -2.19 -14.43 0.54
C VAL A 224 -2.47 -14.83 1.99
N ARG A 225 -2.71 -13.85 2.86
CA ARG A 225 -3.08 -14.05 4.25
C ARG A 225 -4.33 -13.28 4.62
N LYS A 226 -5.13 -13.84 5.53
CA LYS A 226 -6.26 -13.13 6.14
C LYS A 226 -5.75 -11.91 6.91
N TYR A 227 -6.28 -10.75 6.57
CA TYR A 227 -6.08 -9.51 7.30
C TYR A 227 -7.16 -9.33 8.35
N ASN A 228 -6.71 -9.00 9.57
CA ASN A 228 -7.57 -8.58 10.67
C ASN A 228 -7.10 -7.20 11.13
N GLY A 229 -7.97 -6.20 11.09
CA GLY A 229 -7.67 -4.85 11.53
C GLY A 229 -8.42 -3.77 10.74
N PRO A 230 -8.12 -2.49 11.01
CA PRO A 230 -8.80 -1.39 10.36
C PRO A 230 -8.38 -1.25 8.89
N LEU A 231 -9.33 -0.95 8.01
CA LEU A 231 -9.13 -0.59 6.62
C LEU A 231 -9.78 0.77 6.36
N LEU A 232 -9.02 1.70 5.78
CA LEU A 232 -9.50 3.02 5.40
C LEU A 232 -10.24 2.95 4.07
N VAL A 233 -11.50 3.39 4.06
CA VAL A 233 -12.32 3.59 2.87
C VAL A 233 -12.53 5.09 2.68
N GLN A 234 -12.25 5.58 1.48
CA GLN A 234 -12.46 6.98 1.12
C GLN A 234 -13.51 7.06 0.02
N LEU A 235 -14.60 7.78 0.31
CA LEU A 235 -15.70 8.00 -0.61
C LEU A 235 -15.65 9.43 -1.13
N GLN A 236 -15.71 9.60 -2.44
CA GLN A 236 -15.95 10.89 -3.04
C GLN A 236 -17.45 11.01 -3.33
N GLU A 237 -18.14 11.90 -2.61
CA GLU A 237 -19.52 12.27 -2.87
C GLU A 237 -19.62 13.61 -3.63
N LEU A 238 -20.86 14.00 -4.00
CA LEU A 238 -21.15 15.30 -4.64
C LEU A 238 -20.91 16.52 -3.74
N ASP A 239 -20.88 16.35 -2.42
CA ASP A 239 -20.62 17.44 -1.45
C ASP A 239 -19.19 17.41 -0.89
N GLY A 240 -18.39 16.41 -1.25
CA GLY A 240 -16.99 16.32 -0.83
C GLY A 240 -16.49 14.91 -0.57
N THR A 241 -15.30 14.84 0.00
CA THR A 241 -14.62 13.59 0.32
C THR A 241 -14.86 13.18 1.78
N PHE A 242 -15.31 11.94 1.99
CA PHE A 242 -15.54 11.38 3.32
C PHE A 242 -14.65 10.16 3.56
N LYS A 243 -14.07 10.08 4.76
CA LYS A 243 -13.14 9.00 5.15
C LYS A 243 -13.77 8.16 6.25
N HIS A 244 -13.84 6.86 6.04
CA HIS A 244 -14.44 5.90 6.96
C HIS A 244 -13.45 4.78 7.27
N MET A 245 -13.29 4.45 8.56
CA MET A 245 -12.44 3.36 9.02
C MET A 245 -13.32 2.15 9.30
N LEU A 246 -13.17 1.09 8.51
CA LEU A 246 -13.91 -0.16 8.68
C LEU A 246 -13.03 -1.19 9.40
N GLN A 247 -13.58 -1.90 10.38
CA GLN A 247 -12.87 -3.02 11.03
C GLN A 247 -13.09 -4.29 10.23
N ILE A 248 -12.01 -4.88 9.74
CA ILE A 248 -12.03 -6.14 9.01
C ILE A 248 -11.69 -7.26 9.99
N GLU A 249 -12.68 -8.08 10.33
CA GLU A 249 -12.50 -9.23 11.24
C GLU A 249 -12.86 -10.56 10.56
N ASN A 250 -13.81 -10.51 9.64
CA ASN A 250 -14.36 -11.68 8.95
C ASN A 250 -13.87 -11.77 7.49
N THR A 251 -14.08 -12.92 6.87
CA THR A 251 -13.78 -13.14 5.45
C THR A 251 -14.63 -12.24 4.56
N VAL A 252 -15.90 -12.03 4.94
CA VAL A 252 -16.80 -11.09 4.28
C VAL A 252 -17.25 -10.07 5.31
N VAL A 253 -17.06 -8.79 5.00
CA VAL A 253 -17.49 -7.67 5.82
C VAL A 253 -18.44 -6.82 5.00
N LYS A 254 -19.68 -6.68 5.51
CA LYS A 254 -20.69 -5.80 4.95
C LYS A 254 -20.81 -4.57 5.84
N ALA A 255 -20.76 -3.39 5.25
CA ALA A 255 -20.85 -2.13 5.97
C ALA A 255 -21.76 -1.17 5.22
N ASP A 256 -22.73 -0.59 5.94
CA ASP A 256 -23.63 0.41 5.38
C ASP A 256 -23.12 1.80 5.77
N ILE A 257 -22.82 2.65 4.78
CA ILE A 257 -22.40 4.03 5.00
C ILE A 257 -23.50 4.96 4.52
N THR A 258 -24.03 5.79 5.42
CA THR A 258 -25.00 6.84 5.08
C THR A 258 -24.31 7.94 4.30
N CYS A 259 -24.82 8.26 3.12
CA CYS A 259 -24.34 9.40 2.33
C CYS A 259 -24.78 10.71 2.98
N HIS A 260 -23.86 11.67 3.02
CA HIS A 260 -24.17 13.02 3.48
C HIS A 260 -24.88 13.81 2.38
N SER A 261 -24.46 13.55 1.15
CA SER A 261 -24.98 14.17 -0.06
C SER A 261 -26.35 13.59 -0.41
N LYS A 262 -27.23 14.45 -0.91
CA LYS A 262 -28.52 14.04 -1.47
C LYS A 262 -28.38 13.67 -2.94
N SER A 263 -29.19 12.72 -3.39
CA SER A 263 -29.32 12.37 -4.81
C SER A 263 -29.66 13.60 -5.65
N ARG A 264 -29.09 13.62 -6.85
CA ARG A 264 -29.10 14.73 -7.81
C ARG A 264 -30.50 15.32 -8.09
N ARG A 265 -30.55 16.65 -8.31
CA ARG A 265 -31.64 17.35 -9.04
C ARG A 265 -31.17 18.07 -10.31
N ASN A 266 -29.92 18.54 -10.35
CA ASN A 266 -29.37 19.37 -11.44
C ASN A 266 -28.34 18.64 -12.29
N LYS A 267 -28.27 18.97 -13.59
CA LYS A 267 -27.41 18.23 -14.51
C LYS A 267 -25.92 18.48 -14.36
N LYS A 268 -25.55 19.68 -13.92
CA LYS A 268 -24.18 20.13 -13.63
C LYS A 268 -24.11 20.64 -12.20
N LYS A 269 -22.99 20.40 -11.52
CA LYS A 269 -22.73 20.87 -10.16
C LYS A 269 -21.24 21.13 -9.97
N LYS A 270 -20.91 22.17 -9.21
CA LYS A 270 -19.56 22.39 -8.66
C LYS A 270 -19.38 21.48 -7.45
N ILE A 271 -18.34 20.65 -7.51
CA ILE A 271 -18.08 19.64 -6.49
C ILE A 271 -16.72 19.94 -5.87
N PRO A 272 -16.63 20.09 -4.54
CA PRO A 272 -15.35 20.26 -3.86
C PRO A 272 -14.60 18.92 -3.82
N LEU A 273 -13.37 18.93 -4.35
CA LEU A 273 -12.45 17.81 -4.23
C LEU A 273 -11.72 17.84 -2.88
N CYS A 274 -11.05 16.75 -2.52
CA CYS A 274 -10.21 16.68 -1.31
C CYS A 274 -9.10 17.76 -1.27
N THR A 275 -8.75 18.33 -2.42
CA THR A 275 -7.79 19.42 -2.56
C THR A 275 -8.35 20.81 -2.25
N GLY A 276 -9.67 20.92 -2.04
CA GLY A 276 -10.38 22.20 -1.88
C GLY A 276 -10.70 22.89 -3.22
N GLU A 277 -10.34 22.28 -4.35
CA GLU A 277 -10.70 22.78 -5.69
C GLU A 277 -12.15 22.41 -6.00
N GLU A 278 -12.95 23.39 -6.42
CA GLU A 278 -14.30 23.14 -6.93
C GLU A 278 -14.26 22.90 -8.44
N VAL A 279 -14.72 21.72 -8.86
CA VAL A 279 -14.74 21.34 -10.27
C VAL A 279 -16.18 21.22 -10.76
N ASP A 280 -16.48 21.87 -11.89
CA ASP A 280 -17.74 21.71 -12.60
C ASP A 280 -17.78 20.33 -13.27
N MET A 281 -18.65 19.46 -12.78
CA MET A 281 -18.79 18.09 -13.31
C MET A 281 -20.12 17.93 -14.04
N ASP A 282 -20.08 17.31 -15.22
CA ASP A 282 -21.29 16.84 -15.90
C ASP A 282 -21.68 15.49 -15.31
N LEU A 283 -22.87 15.40 -14.73
CA LEU A 283 -23.37 14.21 -14.04
C LEU A 283 -24.36 13.42 -14.93
N SER A 284 -24.40 13.70 -16.24
CA SER A 284 -25.34 13.11 -17.20
C SER A 284 -25.33 11.57 -17.21
N ALA A 285 -24.17 10.95 -17.01
CA ALA A 285 -23.98 9.49 -16.98
C ALA A 285 -24.33 8.82 -15.64
N MET A 286 -24.63 9.58 -14.58
CA MET A 286 -24.88 9.03 -13.25
C MET A 286 -26.35 8.73 -12.99
N ASP A 287 -26.61 7.56 -12.39
CA ASP A 287 -27.95 7.05 -12.08
C ASP A 287 -28.35 7.36 -10.63
N ASP A 288 -28.77 8.61 -10.38
CA ASP A 288 -29.27 9.17 -9.10
C ASP A 288 -28.46 8.87 -7.80
N SER A 289 -27.28 8.27 -7.91
CA SER A 289 -26.32 8.08 -6.80
C SER A 289 -25.52 9.36 -6.57
N PRO A 290 -25.32 9.78 -5.31
CA PRO A 290 -24.48 10.93 -4.99
C PRO A 290 -22.97 10.57 -4.91
N VAL A 291 -22.58 9.34 -5.26
CA VAL A 291 -21.22 8.83 -5.09
C VAL A 291 -20.51 8.82 -6.43
N LEU A 292 -19.36 9.51 -6.50
CA LEU A 292 -18.55 9.62 -7.71
C LEU A 292 -17.61 8.43 -7.87
N TRP A 293 -16.80 8.14 -6.85
CA TRP A 293 -15.90 6.98 -6.81
C TRP A 293 -15.55 6.63 -5.36
N ILE A 294 -15.04 5.40 -5.16
CA ILE A 294 -14.63 4.89 -3.86
C ILE A 294 -13.20 4.36 -3.95
N ARG A 295 -12.38 4.65 -2.94
CA ARG A 295 -10.99 4.20 -2.86
C ARG A 295 -10.76 3.42 -1.56
N LEU A 296 -9.94 2.39 -1.64
CA LEU A 296 -9.51 1.59 -0.50
C LEU A 296 -8.04 1.81 -0.21
N ASP A 297 -7.72 2.07 1.05
CA ASP A 297 -6.36 2.37 1.53
C ASP A 297 -5.57 3.29 0.58
N PRO A 298 -6.04 4.55 0.37
CA PRO A 298 -5.38 5.51 -0.53
C PRO A 298 -3.93 5.77 -0.16
N GLU A 299 -3.57 5.62 1.12
CA GLU A 299 -2.21 5.80 1.59
C GLU A 299 -1.34 4.56 1.40
N MET A 300 -1.82 3.46 0.82
CA MET A 300 -1.05 2.23 0.58
C MET A 300 -0.29 1.78 1.85
N ILE A 301 -0.96 1.85 3.00
CA ILE A 301 -0.37 1.53 4.30
C ILE A 301 -0.20 0.02 4.41
N LEU A 302 -1.17 -0.74 3.91
CA LEU A 302 -1.17 -2.19 3.97
C LEU A 302 -0.35 -2.79 2.83
N ILE A 303 0.28 -3.92 3.10
CA ILE A 303 0.82 -4.78 2.03
C ILE A 303 -0.37 -5.58 1.50
N ARG A 304 -0.95 -5.08 0.41
CA ARG A 304 -2.23 -5.56 -0.13
C ARG A 304 -2.29 -5.59 -1.66
N ASP A 305 -3.17 -6.45 -2.16
CA ASP A 305 -3.73 -6.41 -3.50
C ASP A 305 -5.21 -6.02 -3.43
N LEU A 306 -5.68 -5.21 -4.40
CA LEU A 306 -7.06 -4.73 -4.47
C LEU A 306 -7.69 -5.10 -5.80
N ASN A 307 -8.84 -5.75 -5.72
CA ASN A 307 -9.76 -5.90 -6.84
C ASN A 307 -11.03 -5.09 -6.55
N ILE A 308 -11.13 -3.90 -7.13
CA ILE A 308 -12.29 -3.01 -6.98
C ILE A 308 -13.19 -3.15 -8.20
N GLU A 309 -14.46 -3.49 -7.95
CA GLU A 309 -15.50 -3.51 -8.98
C GLU A 309 -16.36 -2.25 -8.86
N GLN A 310 -16.27 -1.40 -9.89
CA GLN A 310 -17.03 -0.17 -10.02
C GLN A 310 -17.49 0.01 -11.48
N PRO A 311 -18.61 0.70 -11.72
CA PRO A 311 -19.02 1.09 -13.06
C PRO A 311 -17.95 1.91 -13.79
N ASP A 312 -17.92 1.80 -15.11
CA ASP A 312 -16.95 2.47 -15.98
C ASP A 312 -16.95 4.00 -15.83
N PHE A 313 -18.13 4.62 -15.69
CA PHE A 313 -18.24 6.06 -15.47
C PHE A 313 -17.52 6.53 -14.18
N GLN A 314 -17.50 5.72 -13.12
CA GLN A 314 -16.81 6.09 -11.88
C GLN A 314 -15.30 6.14 -12.10
N TRP A 315 -14.75 5.16 -12.82
CA TRP A 315 -13.34 5.17 -13.22
C TRP A 315 -12.99 6.33 -14.14
N GLN A 316 -13.88 6.69 -15.07
CA GLN A 316 -13.70 7.86 -15.94
C GLN A 316 -13.68 9.16 -15.15
N TYR A 317 -14.59 9.35 -14.18
CA TYR A 317 -14.58 10.51 -13.30
C TYR A 317 -13.34 10.55 -12.40
N GLN A 318 -12.95 9.40 -11.84
CA GLN A 318 -11.74 9.29 -11.03
C GLN A 318 -10.51 9.69 -11.86
N LEU A 319 -10.37 9.21 -13.10
CA LEU A 319 -9.24 9.57 -13.96
C LEU A 319 -9.18 11.08 -14.26
N ARG A 320 -10.32 11.70 -14.57
CA ARG A 320 -10.38 13.12 -14.97
C ARG A 320 -10.18 14.10 -13.81
N HIS A 321 -10.70 13.77 -12.64
CA HIS A 321 -10.84 14.74 -11.54
C HIS A 321 -9.98 14.42 -10.32
N GLU A 322 -9.61 13.16 -10.09
CA GLU A 322 -8.73 12.80 -8.97
C GLU A 322 -7.33 13.35 -9.21
N ARG A 323 -6.74 13.94 -8.16
CA ARG A 323 -5.39 14.53 -8.22
C ARG A 323 -4.30 13.57 -7.73
N ASP A 324 -4.70 12.47 -7.09
CA ASP A 324 -3.78 11.42 -6.67
C ASP A 324 -3.40 10.51 -7.84
N VAL A 325 -2.13 10.54 -8.17
CA VAL A 325 -1.52 9.75 -9.25
C VAL A 325 -1.77 8.25 -9.11
N THR A 326 -1.77 7.72 -7.88
CA THR A 326 -2.01 6.28 -7.64
C THR A 326 -3.41 5.86 -8.04
N ALA A 327 -4.38 6.74 -7.82
CA ALA A 327 -5.78 6.55 -8.17
C ALA A 327 -5.98 6.62 -9.69
N GLN A 328 -5.26 7.52 -10.37
CA GLN A 328 -5.27 7.64 -11.82
C GLN A 328 -4.71 6.37 -12.48
N PHE A 329 -3.60 5.83 -11.96
CA PHE A 329 -3.06 4.55 -12.45
C PHE A 329 -4.02 3.38 -12.24
N GLU A 330 -4.67 3.29 -11.08
CA GLU A 330 -5.69 2.28 -10.81
C GLU A 330 -6.87 2.42 -11.79
N ALA A 331 -7.36 3.64 -12.02
CA ALA A 331 -8.43 3.92 -12.97
C ALA A 331 -8.04 3.54 -14.41
N ILE A 332 -6.83 3.91 -14.88
CA ILE A 332 -6.34 3.57 -16.21
C ILE A 332 -6.30 2.05 -16.40
N LYS A 333 -5.79 1.32 -15.39
CA LYS A 333 -5.72 -0.15 -15.41
C LYS A 333 -7.11 -0.80 -15.41
N ALA A 334 -8.08 -0.22 -14.68
CA ALA A 334 -9.45 -0.71 -14.67
C ALA A 334 -10.17 -0.44 -16.00
N LEU A 335 -9.96 0.75 -16.58
CA LEU A 335 -10.56 1.19 -17.85
C LEU A 335 -10.12 0.37 -19.06
N GLU A 336 -8.98 -0.32 -18.99
CA GLU A 336 -8.54 -1.29 -20.02
C GLU A 336 -9.60 -2.36 -20.31
N LYS A 337 -10.46 -2.68 -19.32
CA LYS A 337 -11.55 -3.66 -19.45
C LYS A 337 -12.82 -3.10 -20.11
N TYR A 338 -12.92 -1.77 -20.27
CA TYR A 338 -14.15 -1.07 -20.70
C TYR A 338 -13.92 -0.24 -21.97
N PRO A 339 -13.95 -0.87 -23.15
CA PRO A 339 -13.72 -0.19 -24.42
C PRO A 339 -14.94 0.62 -24.87
N THR A 340 -15.15 1.81 -24.29
CA THR A 340 -16.24 2.72 -24.63
C THR A 340 -15.71 4.05 -25.19
N ASN A 341 -16.55 4.77 -25.95
CA ASN A 341 -16.19 6.11 -26.47
C ASN A 341 -15.89 7.11 -25.34
N ALA A 342 -16.58 6.97 -24.19
CA ALA A 342 -16.34 7.80 -23.02
C ALA A 342 -14.98 7.51 -22.38
N THR A 343 -14.59 6.23 -22.26
CA THR A 343 -13.25 5.83 -21.81
C THR A 343 -12.16 6.39 -22.73
N ARG A 344 -12.35 6.29 -24.05
CA ARG A 344 -11.42 6.86 -25.03
C ARG A 344 -11.24 8.36 -24.84
N SER A 345 -12.34 9.11 -24.76
CA SER A 345 -12.30 10.56 -24.52
C SER A 345 -11.57 10.89 -23.21
N ALA A 346 -11.88 10.19 -22.11
CA ALA A 346 -11.21 10.42 -20.83
C ALA A 346 -9.69 10.16 -20.89
N LEU A 347 -9.26 9.13 -21.62
CA LEU A 347 -7.84 8.83 -21.83
C LEU A 347 -7.16 9.90 -22.70
N THR A 348 -7.78 10.33 -23.79
CA THR A 348 -7.27 11.42 -24.64
C THR A 348 -7.13 12.72 -23.86
N ASP A 349 -8.17 13.12 -23.12
CA ASP A 349 -8.15 14.32 -22.26
C ASP A 349 -6.97 14.26 -21.26
N THR A 350 -6.68 13.07 -20.72
CA THR A 350 -5.58 12.86 -19.78
C THR A 350 -4.21 13.02 -20.44
N ILE A 351 -4.05 12.50 -21.66
CA ILE A 351 -2.79 12.56 -22.43
C ILE A 351 -2.47 14.00 -22.83
N GLU A 352 -3.49 14.75 -23.30
CA GLU A 352 -3.35 16.13 -23.74
C GLU A 352 -3.15 17.12 -22.58
N ASN A 353 -3.51 16.72 -21.35
CA ASN A 353 -3.36 17.57 -20.18
C ASN A 353 -1.90 17.71 -19.72
N GLU A 354 -1.26 18.82 -20.06
CA GLU A 354 0.13 19.13 -19.70
C GLU A 354 0.40 19.15 -18.19
N ARG A 355 -0.61 19.49 -17.38
CA ARG A 355 -0.51 19.52 -15.92
C ARG A 355 -0.55 18.12 -15.29
N CYS A 356 -0.92 17.10 -16.07
CA CYS A 356 -0.96 15.72 -15.60
C CYS A 356 0.46 15.14 -15.49
N PHE A 357 0.65 14.29 -14.47
CA PHE A 357 1.93 13.65 -14.21
C PHE A 357 2.35 12.82 -15.44
N TYR A 358 3.59 13.00 -15.89
CA TYR A 358 4.04 12.45 -17.17
C TYR A 358 3.89 10.92 -17.27
N LYS A 359 4.15 10.17 -16.20
CA LYS A 359 3.96 8.71 -16.21
C LYS A 359 2.49 8.29 -16.35
N VAL A 360 1.55 9.08 -15.79
CA VAL A 360 0.11 8.83 -15.97
C VAL A 360 -0.26 9.04 -17.43
N ARG A 361 0.28 10.07 -18.09
CA ARG A 361 0.09 10.28 -19.53
C ARG A 361 0.66 9.15 -20.36
N CYS A 362 1.87 8.67 -20.03
CA CYS A 362 2.45 7.51 -20.68
C CYS A 362 1.56 6.27 -20.52
N GLU A 363 1.11 5.95 -19.30
CA GLU A 363 0.26 4.78 -19.06
C GLU A 363 -1.12 4.92 -19.73
N ALA A 364 -1.69 6.12 -19.74
CA ALA A 364 -2.93 6.43 -20.45
C ALA A 364 -2.78 6.20 -21.96
N ALA A 365 -1.64 6.59 -22.56
CA ALA A 365 -1.36 6.31 -23.97
C ALA A 365 -1.26 4.80 -24.24
N HIS A 366 -0.58 4.04 -23.38
CA HIS A 366 -0.53 2.58 -23.51
C HIS A 366 -1.93 1.95 -23.39
N CYS A 367 -2.73 2.37 -22.42
CA CYS A 367 -4.11 1.89 -22.26
C CYS A 367 -4.99 2.26 -23.48
N LEU A 368 -4.84 3.48 -24.01
CA LEU A 368 -5.56 3.95 -25.19
C LEU A 368 -5.29 3.05 -26.40
N THR A 369 -4.04 2.60 -26.62
CA THR A 369 -3.76 1.66 -27.72
C THR A 369 -4.52 0.35 -27.56
N LYS A 370 -4.58 -0.20 -26.34
CA LYS A 370 -5.29 -1.46 -26.07
C LYS A 370 -6.80 -1.30 -26.26
N VAL A 371 -7.36 -0.20 -25.75
CA VAL A 371 -8.79 0.12 -25.89
C VAL A 371 -9.14 0.34 -27.37
N ALA A 372 -8.34 1.11 -28.11
CA ALA A 372 -8.55 1.36 -29.53
C ALA A 372 -8.54 0.07 -30.35
N ASN A 373 -7.62 -0.85 -30.04
CA ASN A 373 -7.55 -2.17 -30.69
C ASN A 373 -8.78 -3.05 -30.42
N GLN A 374 -9.49 -2.85 -29.31
CA GLN A 374 -10.73 -3.56 -29.00
C GLN A 374 -11.96 -2.90 -29.66
N MET A 375 -11.88 -1.62 -30.03
CA MET A 375 -12.99 -0.82 -30.59
C MET A 375 -13.08 -0.83 -32.13
N VAL A 376 -12.36 -1.74 -32.81
CA VAL A 376 -12.21 -1.76 -34.29
C VAL A 376 -13.54 -1.72 -35.04
N THR A 377 -14.63 -2.26 -34.48
CA THR A 377 -15.96 -2.28 -35.10
C THR A 377 -16.82 -1.04 -34.84
N GLN A 378 -16.47 -0.20 -33.86
CA GLN A 378 -17.24 0.96 -33.41
C GLN A 378 -16.49 2.28 -33.60
N TRP A 379 -15.52 2.31 -34.52
CA TRP A 379 -14.67 3.47 -34.74
C TRP A 379 -15.48 4.71 -35.15
N SER A 380 -15.54 5.71 -34.28
CA SER A 380 -16.15 7.02 -34.56
C SER A 380 -15.26 8.23 -34.21
N GLY A 381 -14.00 8.01 -33.83
CA GLY A 381 -13.06 9.08 -33.43
C GLY A 381 -12.04 9.45 -34.51
N PRO A 382 -11.33 10.59 -34.37
CA PRO A 382 -10.21 10.93 -35.24
C PRO A 382 -9.11 9.84 -35.21
N PRO A 383 -8.34 9.64 -36.29
CA PRO A 383 -7.20 8.73 -36.25
C PRO A 383 -6.21 9.17 -35.17
N LEU A 384 -5.70 8.19 -34.42
CA LEU A 384 -4.62 8.38 -33.46
C LEU A 384 -3.34 8.53 -34.30
N CYS A 385 -2.95 9.79 -34.57
CA CYS A 385 -1.70 10.12 -35.25
C CYS A 385 -0.52 10.07 -34.30
#